data_AF-A0A970LU39-F1
#
_entry.id   AF-A0A970LU39-F1
#
_cell.length_a   1.000
_cell.length_b   1.000
_cell.length_c   1.000
_cell.angle_alpha   90.00
_cell.angle_beta   90.00
_cell.angle_gamma   90.00
#
_symmetry.space_group_name_H-M   'P 1'
#
loop_
_entity.id
_entity.type
_entity.pdbx_description
1 polymer ?
#
loop_
_entity_poly.entity_id
_entity_poly.type
_entity_poly.pdbx_seq_one_letter_code
_entity_poly.pdbx_strand_id
1 'polypeptide(L)'
;MERFYKMAEAANKRFPKGVEPYQMATRLLEECGEVAAEINLWEDSGLKRQKHGEPKKENLANELRQAMVELFQIARYYNVEKELEEAIRKSLQRSRDEGLID
;
A
#
# COMPACT_ATOMS: atom_id res chain seq x y z
N MET A 1 -6.13 -12.34 -2.37
CA MET A 1 -4.88 -11.55 -2.54
C MET A 1 -4.38 -11.44 -3.98
N GLU A 2 -4.79 -12.37 -4.87
CA GLU A 2 -4.39 -12.45 -6.28
C GLU A 2 -4.34 -11.12 -7.06
N ARG A 3 -5.34 -10.25 -6.92
CA ARG A 3 -5.39 -8.96 -7.65
C ARG A 3 -4.14 -8.10 -7.40
N PHE A 4 -3.65 -8.05 -6.17
CA PHE A 4 -2.47 -7.26 -5.81
C PHE A 4 -1.19 -7.91 -6.35
N TYR A 5 -1.10 -9.24 -6.36
CA TYR A 5 0.03 -9.93 -6.99
C TYR A 5 0.06 -9.71 -8.52
N LYS A 6 -1.09 -9.72 -9.19
CA LYS A 6 -1.19 -9.37 -10.63
C LYS A 6 -0.76 -7.93 -10.89
N MET A 7 -1.15 -6.99 -10.01
CA MET A 7 -0.70 -5.61 -10.10
C MET A 7 0.81 -5.46 -9.86
N ALA A 8 1.36 -6.14 -8.87
CA ALA A 8 2.80 -6.18 -8.61
C ALA A 8 3.58 -6.74 -9.81
N GLU A 9 3.05 -7.79 -10.47
CA GLU A 9 3.63 -8.32 -11.70
C GLU A 9 3.61 -7.31 -12.84
N ALA A 10 2.48 -6.63 -13.04
CA ALA A 10 2.35 -5.60 -14.06
C ALA A 10 3.30 -4.43 -13.77
N ALA A 11 3.45 -4.02 -12.51
CA ALA A 11 4.38 -2.98 -12.08
C ALA A 11 5.84 -3.37 -12.38
N ASN A 12 6.26 -4.57 -11.99
CA ASN A 12 7.61 -5.08 -12.28
C ASN A 12 7.90 -5.17 -13.79
N LYS A 13 6.91 -5.58 -14.60
CA LYS A 13 7.05 -5.61 -16.07
C LYS A 13 7.14 -4.20 -16.68
N ARG A 14 6.37 -3.25 -16.16
CA ARG A 14 6.36 -1.85 -16.63
C ARG A 14 7.64 -1.12 -16.25
N PHE A 15 8.18 -1.41 -15.07
CA PHE A 15 9.38 -0.79 -14.52
C PHE A 15 10.38 -1.89 -14.13
N PRO A 16 11.08 -2.49 -15.12
CA PRO A 16 11.98 -3.62 -14.88
C PRO A 16 13.25 -3.23 -14.11
N LYS A 17 13.56 -1.94 -14.02
CA LYS A 17 14.60 -1.38 -13.16
C LYS A 17 13.93 -0.88 -11.88
N GLY A 18 14.55 -1.11 -10.72
CA GLY A 18 13.95 -0.76 -9.43
C GLY A 18 13.48 -1.96 -8.61
N VAL A 19 13.64 -3.19 -9.10
CA VAL A 19 13.16 -4.41 -8.42
C VAL A 19 14.13 -4.95 -7.37
N GLU A 20 15.15 -4.17 -6.98
CA GLU A 20 16.05 -4.54 -5.88
C GLU A 20 15.42 -4.21 -4.51
N PRO A 21 15.74 -4.97 -3.44
CA PRO A 21 15.12 -4.84 -2.12
C PRO A 21 15.09 -3.43 -1.56
N TYR A 22 16.23 -2.74 -1.58
CA TYR A 22 16.32 -1.39 -1.05
C TYR A 22 15.59 -0.38 -1.92
N GLN A 23 15.49 -0.61 -3.22
CA GLN A 23 14.72 0.25 -4.11
C GLN A 23 13.22 0.07 -3.90
N MET A 24 12.76 -1.16 -3.66
CA MET A 24 11.38 -1.44 -3.25
C MET A 24 11.06 -0.81 -1.90
N ALA A 25 11.96 -0.90 -0.92
CA ALA A 25 11.80 -0.24 0.37
C ALA A 25 11.72 1.30 0.24
N THR A 26 12.58 1.90 -0.59
CA THR A 26 12.53 3.34 -0.85
C THR A 26 11.19 3.76 -1.46
N ARG A 27 10.69 3.02 -2.47
CA ARG A 27 9.38 3.31 -3.06
C ARG A 27 8.26 3.17 -2.04
N LEU A 28 8.26 2.11 -1.22
CA LEU A 28 7.25 1.96 -0.18
C LEU A 28 7.20 3.19 0.75
N LEU A 29 8.37 3.70 1.14
CA LEU A 29 8.45 4.89 1.98
C LEU A 29 8.01 6.18 1.26
N GLU A 30 8.29 6.29 -0.04
CA GLU A 30 7.78 7.38 -0.89
C GLU A 30 6.25 7.36 -0.92
N GLU A 31 5.64 6.20 -1.21
CA GLU A 31 4.19 6.01 -1.23
C GLU A 31 3.55 6.29 0.14
N CYS A 32 4.21 5.89 1.24
CA CYS A 32 3.76 6.26 2.59
C CYS A 32 3.81 7.78 2.83
N GLY A 33 4.82 8.47 2.28
CA GLY A 33 4.91 9.92 2.32
C GLY A 33 3.79 10.60 1.52
N GLU A 34 3.39 10.03 0.39
CA GLU A 34 2.27 10.51 -0.43
C GLU A 34 0.92 10.28 0.28
N VAL A 35 0.70 9.10 0.89
CA VAL A 35 -0.46 8.86 1.75
C VAL A 35 -0.53 9.88 2.89
N ALA A 36 0.59 10.15 3.57
CA ALA A 36 0.64 11.18 4.62
C ALA A 36 0.37 12.59 4.08
N ALA A 37 0.80 12.89 2.85
CA ALA A 37 0.52 14.16 2.19
C ALA A 37 -0.98 14.34 1.91
N GLU A 38 -1.66 13.29 1.44
CA GLU A 38 -3.11 13.30 1.22
C GLU A 38 -3.85 13.45 2.56
N ILE A 39 -3.48 12.69 3.60
CA ILE A 39 -4.07 12.85 4.94
C ILE A 39 -3.94 14.31 5.42
N ASN A 40 -2.76 14.90 5.29
CA ASN A 40 -2.55 16.30 5.69
C ASN A 40 -3.47 17.28 4.94
N LEU A 41 -3.78 17.00 3.67
CA LEU A 41 -4.70 17.79 2.85
C LEU A 41 -6.17 17.62 3.31
N TRP A 42 -6.56 16.39 3.65
CA TRP A 42 -7.89 16.06 4.18
C TRP A 42 -8.15 16.70 5.54
N GLU A 43 -7.16 16.66 6.44
CA GLU A 43 -7.21 17.24 7.79
C GLU A 43 -7.04 18.77 7.81
N ASP A 44 -6.93 19.41 6.64
CA ASP A 44 -6.70 20.85 6.48
C ASP A 44 -5.49 21.36 7.29
N SER A 45 -4.44 20.53 7.35
CA SER A 45 -3.25 20.83 8.13
C SER A 45 -2.22 21.57 7.27
N GLY A 46 -1.84 22.77 7.71
CA GLY A 46 -0.79 23.59 7.07
C GLY A 46 -1.20 24.25 5.76
N LEU A 47 -0.21 24.66 4.95
CA LEU A 47 -0.42 25.43 3.71
C LEU A 47 -0.87 24.58 2.51
N LYS A 48 -1.05 23.26 2.66
CA LYS A 48 -1.29 22.35 1.53
C LYS A 48 -2.64 22.57 0.88
N ARG A 49 -3.72 22.79 1.64
CA ARG A 49 -5.05 23.10 1.06
C ARG A 49 -5.04 24.38 0.24
N GLN A 50 -4.31 25.40 0.69
CA GLN A 50 -4.12 26.65 -0.06
C GLN A 50 -3.37 26.43 -1.39
N LYS A 51 -2.47 25.45 -1.46
CA LYS A 51 -1.65 25.15 -2.64
C LYS A 51 -2.30 24.17 -3.62
N HIS A 52 -3.02 23.18 -3.11
CA HIS A 52 -3.49 22.02 -3.89
C HIS A 52 -5.02 21.99 -4.06
N GLY A 53 -5.75 22.88 -3.39
CA GLY A 53 -7.20 22.95 -3.43
C GLY A 53 -7.85 21.87 -2.57
N GLU A 54 -9.09 21.54 -2.91
CA GLU A 54 -9.88 20.56 -2.16
C GLU A 54 -9.32 19.14 -2.30
N PRO A 55 -9.34 18.34 -1.22
CA PRO A 55 -8.93 16.95 -1.27
C PRO A 55 -9.86 16.12 -2.19
N LYS A 56 -9.28 15.13 -2.86
CA LYS A 56 -10.00 14.23 -3.77
C LYS A 56 -9.92 12.80 -3.27
N LYS A 57 -11.04 12.09 -3.27
CA LYS A 57 -11.10 10.69 -2.79
C LYS A 57 -10.26 9.78 -3.67
N GLU A 58 -10.20 10.09 -4.96
CA GLU A 58 -9.48 9.35 -5.97
C GLU A 58 -7.96 9.39 -5.73
N ASN A 59 -7.43 10.53 -5.26
CA ASN A 59 -6.02 10.69 -4.94
C ASN A 59 -5.63 9.82 -3.74
N LEU A 60 -6.32 9.97 -2.62
CA LEU A 60 -6.08 9.14 -1.42
C LEU A 60 -6.20 7.65 -1.74
N ALA A 61 -7.23 7.25 -2.49
CA ALA A 61 -7.40 5.86 -2.90
C ALA A 61 -6.24 5.36 -3.77
N ASN A 62 -5.70 6.22 -4.65
CA ASN A 62 -4.57 5.88 -5.50
C ASN A 62 -3.27 5.68 -4.70
N GLU A 63 -2.96 6.56 -3.75
CA GLU A 63 -1.73 6.43 -2.94
C GLU A 63 -1.79 5.22 -2.01
N LEU A 64 -2.96 4.97 -1.39
CA LEU A 64 -3.18 3.74 -0.63
C LEU A 64 -2.96 2.49 -1.50
N ARG A 65 -3.49 2.50 -2.73
CA ARG A 65 -3.33 1.40 -3.68
C ARG A 65 -1.86 1.21 -4.06
N GLN A 66 -1.09 2.28 -4.28
CA GLN A 66 0.34 2.18 -4.62
C GLN A 66 1.15 1.58 -3.48
N ALA A 67 0.98 2.08 -2.25
CA ALA A 67 1.61 1.52 -1.07
C ALA A 67 1.30 0.02 -0.89
N MET A 68 0.04 -0.38 -1.11
CA MET A 68 -0.34 -1.80 -1.10
C MET A 68 0.36 -2.60 -2.21
N VAL A 69 0.48 -2.08 -3.43
CA VAL A 69 1.17 -2.80 -4.51
C VAL A 69 2.65 -3.00 -4.20
N GLU A 70 3.33 -1.99 -3.64
CA GLU A 70 4.75 -2.11 -3.31
C GLU A 70 4.99 -3.16 -2.19
N LEU A 71 4.11 -3.22 -1.17
CA LEU A 71 4.15 -4.31 -0.18
C LEU A 71 4.05 -5.70 -0.83
N PHE A 72 3.21 -5.84 -1.86
CA PHE A 72 3.05 -7.08 -2.58
C PHE A 72 4.23 -7.36 -3.53
N GLN A 73 4.90 -6.35 -4.08
CA GLN A 73 6.16 -6.54 -4.79
C GLN A 73 7.24 -7.10 -3.86
N ILE A 74 7.36 -6.57 -2.65
CA ILE A 74 8.29 -7.07 -1.61
C ILE A 74 7.94 -8.51 -1.24
N ALA A 75 6.66 -8.81 -1.01
CA ALA A 75 6.21 -10.17 -0.68
C ALA A 75 6.61 -11.19 -1.76
N ARG A 76 6.44 -10.85 -3.04
CA ARG A 76 6.86 -11.70 -4.17
C ARG A 76 8.38 -11.83 -4.26
N TYR A 77 9.11 -10.73 -4.05
CA TYR A 77 10.57 -10.75 -4.12
C TYR A 77 11.17 -11.76 -3.13
N TYR A 78 10.65 -11.79 -1.90
CA TYR A 78 11.11 -12.72 -0.87
C TYR A 78 10.39 -14.08 -0.86
N ASN A 79 9.46 -14.32 -1.80
CA ASN A 79 8.64 -15.53 -1.89
C ASN A 79 7.85 -15.85 -0.60
N VAL A 80 7.33 -14.82 0.08
CA VAL A 80 6.57 -14.94 1.34
C VAL A 80 5.05 -14.84 1.14
N GLU A 81 4.56 -15.09 -0.07
CA GLU A 81 3.15 -14.87 -0.41
C GLU A 81 2.20 -15.74 0.41
N LYS A 82 2.59 -16.99 0.67
CA LYS A 82 1.78 -17.96 1.43
C LYS A 82 1.75 -17.58 2.89
N GLU A 83 2.90 -17.24 3.46
CA GLU A 83 3.08 -16.83 4.85
C GLU A 83 2.27 -15.57 5.15
N LEU A 84 2.27 -14.59 4.24
CA LEU A 84 1.46 -13.38 4.36
C LEU A 84 -0.05 -13.71 4.36
N GLU A 85 -0.51 -14.57 3.46
CA GLU A 85 -1.92 -14.98 3.41
C GLU A 85 -2.35 -15.74 4.67
N GLU A 86 -1.48 -16.63 5.19
CA GLU A 86 -1.72 -17.31 6.45
C GLU A 86 -1.76 -16.37 7.65
N ALA A 87 -0.86 -15.38 7.70
CA ALA A 87 -0.84 -14.38 8.77
C ALA A 87 -2.14 -13.56 8.78
N ILE A 88 -2.61 -13.11 7.61
CA ILE A 88 -3.89 -12.41 7.47
C ILE A 88 -5.06 -13.31 7.92
N ARG A 89 -5.10 -14.57 7.46
CA ARG A 89 -6.14 -15.53 7.86
C ARG A 89 -6.17 -15.75 9.38
N LYS A 90 -5.01 -15.95 10.00
CA LYS A 90 -4.88 -16.11 11.46
C LYS A 90 -5.38 -14.88 12.21
N SER A 91 -5.02 -13.68 11.72
CA SER A 91 -5.50 -12.43 12.32
C SER A 91 -7.02 -12.29 12.23
N LEU A 92 -7.62 -12.60 11.07
CA LEU A 92 -9.07 -12.55 10.90
C LEU A 92 -9.79 -13.57 11.77
N GLN A 93 -9.27 -14.80 11.87
CA GLN A 93 -9.86 -15.82 12.73
C GLN A 93 -9.84 -15.36 14.19
N ARG A 94 -8.70 -14.82 14.65
CA ARG A 94 -8.59 -14.27 15.99
C ARG A 94 -9.62 -13.17 16.25
N SER A 95 -9.83 -12.26 15.31
CA SER A 95 -10.84 -11.20 15.44
C SER A 95 -12.27 -11.75 15.51
N ARG A 96 -12.59 -12.86 14.82
CA ARG A 96 -13.89 -13.55 14.97
C ARG A 96 -14.03 -14.23 16.33
N ASP A 97 -12.98 -14.91 16.78
CA ASP A 97 -12.96 -15.59 18.08
C ASP A 97 -13.13 -14.58 19.24
N GLU A 98 -12.61 -13.36 19.06
CA GLU A 98 -12.77 -12.22 19.97
C GLU A 98 -14.11 -11.48 19.81
N GLY A 99 -14.95 -11.84 18.83
CA GLY A 99 -16.24 -11.18 18.56
C GLY A 99 -16.14 -9.75 18.02
N LEU A 100 -15.00 -9.38 17.42
CA LEU A 100 -14.76 -8.05 16.84
C LEU A 100 -15.33 -7.90 15.42
N ILE A 101 -15.47 -9.02 14.71
CA ILE A 101 -16.01 -9.11 13.35
C ILE A 101 -16.78 -10.42 13.18
N ASP A 102 -17.64 -10.46 12.16
CA ASP A 102 -18.41 -11.66 11.76
C ASP A 102 -17.57 -12.72 10.99
#